data_AF-A0ABD7AMA0-F1
#
_entry.id   AF-A0ABD7AMA0-F1
#
_cell.length_a   1.000
_cell.length_b   1.000
_cell.length_c   1.000
_cell.angle_alpha   90.00
_cell.angle_beta   90.00
_cell.angle_gamma   90.00
#
_symmetry.space_group_name_H-M   'P 1'
#
loop_
_entity.id
_entity.type
_entity.pdbx_description
1 polymer ?
#
loop_
_entity_poly.entity_id
_entity_poly.type
_entity_poly.pdbx_seq_one_letter_code
_entity_poly.pdbx_strand_id
1 'polypeptide(L)'
;MAFVSQLGQYQKRNGRGPGNRFVSFRKTKSGATGGLITDDTGLRGTKIDIQIDAETKTIRLGKFENGVKVNSRQGSFSCSVSVFNAVGKIRISLTDGGDGWWYGSYAEGANQ
;
A
#
# COMPACT_ATOMS: atom_id res chain seq x y z
N MET A 1 -10.74 -19.29 45.18
CA MET A 1 -10.90 -19.09 43.72
C MET A 1 -10.14 -17.84 43.33
N ALA A 2 -9.22 -17.90 42.37
CA ALA A 2 -8.37 -16.77 41.98
C ALA A 2 -8.82 -16.24 40.61
N PHE A 3 -9.21 -14.97 40.54
CA PHE A 3 -9.53 -14.28 39.30
C PHE A 3 -8.23 -13.88 38.59
N VAL A 4 -8.10 -14.23 37.31
CA VAL A 4 -6.93 -13.88 36.48
C VAL A 4 -7.16 -12.50 35.87
N SER A 5 -6.25 -11.57 36.14
CA SER A 5 -6.29 -10.20 35.62
C SER A 5 -5.81 -10.14 34.16
N GLN A 6 -6.61 -9.54 33.28
CA GLN A 6 -6.27 -9.28 31.88
C GLN A 6 -5.25 -8.13 31.73
N LEU A 7 -5.08 -7.28 32.75
CA LEU A 7 -4.28 -6.04 32.69
C LEU A 7 -2.76 -6.27 32.56
N GLY A 8 -2.29 -7.52 32.64
CA GLY A 8 -0.91 -7.91 32.34
C GLY A 8 -0.76 -8.91 31.19
N GLN A 9 -1.86 -9.38 30.59
CA GLN A 9 -1.84 -10.36 29.48
C GLN A 9 -1.81 -9.73 28.09
N TYR A 10 -1.88 -8.40 27.99
CA TYR A 10 -1.44 -7.73 26.78
C TYR A 10 0.07 -7.96 26.68
N GLN A 11 0.47 -8.97 25.89
CA GLN A 11 1.78 -8.90 25.26
C GLN A 11 1.87 -7.50 24.66
N LYS A 12 2.86 -6.71 25.10
CA LYS A 12 3.32 -5.57 24.33
C LYS A 12 3.60 -6.16 22.96
N ARG A 13 2.64 -6.06 22.04
CA ARG A 13 2.96 -6.12 20.62
C ARG A 13 4.00 -5.04 20.51
N ASN A 14 5.26 -5.44 20.32
CA ASN A 14 6.31 -4.52 19.92
C ASN A 14 5.64 -3.62 18.90
N GLY A 15 5.50 -2.34 19.24
CA GLY A 15 4.71 -1.42 18.46
C GLY A 15 5.14 -1.56 17.01
N ARG A 16 4.19 -1.47 16.07
CA ARG A 16 4.56 -1.36 14.65
C ARG A 16 5.72 -0.38 14.59
N GLY A 17 6.90 -0.85 14.17
CA GLY A 17 8.02 0.03 13.87
C GLY A 17 7.55 1.13 12.92
N PRO A 18 8.31 2.23 12.75
CA PRO A 18 7.93 3.32 11.84
C PRO A 18 7.35 2.73 10.56
N GLY A 19 6.08 3.08 10.30
CA GLY A 19 5.16 2.25 9.55
C GLY A 19 5.75 1.79 8.23
N ASN A 20 5.72 0.48 7.97
CA ASN A 20 6.10 -0.07 6.68
C ASN A 20 5.26 0.64 5.63
N ARG A 21 5.86 1.56 4.88
CA ARG A 21 5.22 2.27 3.79
C ARG A 21 4.93 1.25 2.72
N PHE A 22 3.66 1.05 2.37
CA PHE A 22 3.31 0.07 1.37
C PHE A 22 2.13 0.50 0.52
N VAL A 23 2.08 -0.09 -0.67
CA VAL A 23 0.88 -0.20 -1.47
C VAL A 23 0.49 -1.67 -1.60
N SER A 24 -0.81 -1.96 -1.57
CA SER A 24 -1.31 -3.29 -1.91
C SER A 24 -2.44 -3.20 -2.92
N PHE A 25 -2.55 -4.22 -3.76
CA PHE A 25 -3.56 -4.30 -4.80
C PHE A 25 -4.54 -5.42 -4.52
N ARG A 26 -5.81 -5.20 -4.87
CA ARG A 26 -6.90 -6.15 -4.68
C ARG A 26 -7.83 -6.16 -5.88
N LYS A 27 -8.47 -7.30 -6.08
CA LYS A 27 -9.60 -7.50 -6.98
C LYS A 27 -10.75 -8.12 -6.19
N THR A 28 -11.94 -7.53 -6.25
CA THR A 28 -13.14 -8.08 -5.61
C THR A 28 -13.69 -9.25 -6.41
N LYS A 29 -14.62 -10.02 -5.82
CA LYS A 29 -15.31 -11.11 -6.53
C LYS A 29 -16.09 -10.61 -7.76
N SER A 30 -16.61 -9.39 -7.71
CA SER A 30 -17.30 -8.73 -8.84
C SER A 30 -16.36 -8.19 -9.92
N GLY A 31 -15.04 -8.34 -9.75
CA GLY A 31 -14.04 -7.89 -10.73
C GLY A 31 -13.53 -6.47 -10.53
N ALA A 32 -14.08 -5.70 -9.57
CA ALA A 32 -13.60 -4.34 -9.28
C ALA A 32 -12.17 -4.37 -8.71
N THR A 33 -11.31 -3.52 -9.25
CA THR A 33 -9.89 -3.44 -8.88
C THR A 33 -9.57 -2.14 -8.14
N GLY A 34 -8.61 -2.24 -7.22
CA GLY A 34 -8.16 -1.12 -6.44
C GLY A 34 -7.01 -1.50 -5.52
N GLY A 35 -6.73 -0.65 -4.56
CA GLY A 35 -5.66 -0.89 -3.62
C GLY A 35 -5.79 -0.12 -2.32
N LEU A 36 -4.75 -0.24 -1.52
CA LEU A 36 -4.57 0.42 -0.23
C LEU A 36 -3.17 1.02 -0.17
N ILE A 37 -3.05 2.29 0.22
CA ILE A 37 -1.78 2.96 0.52
C ILE A 37 -1.74 3.36 2.00
N THR A 38 -0.57 3.21 2.63
CA THR A 38 -0.33 3.65 4.00
C THR A 38 -0.28 5.16 4.14
N ASP A 39 -0.66 5.63 5.33
CA ASP A 39 -0.69 7.06 5.66
C ASP A 39 0.69 7.71 5.60
N ASP A 40 1.72 6.96 6.00
CA ASP A 40 3.12 7.39 6.07
C ASP A 40 3.73 7.80 4.72
N THR A 41 3.00 7.62 3.61
CA THR A 41 3.41 8.10 2.27
C THR A 41 3.00 9.55 1.99
N GLY A 42 2.07 10.12 2.77
CA GLY A 42 1.50 11.45 2.50
C GLY A 42 0.64 11.54 1.24
N LEU A 43 0.26 10.39 0.65
CA LEU A 43 -0.58 10.31 -0.55
C LEU A 43 -2.08 10.19 -0.24
N ARG A 44 -2.47 10.04 1.03
CA ARG A 44 -3.88 9.93 1.40
C ARG A 44 -4.59 11.27 1.22
N GLY A 45 -5.82 11.22 0.71
CA GLY A 45 -6.60 12.42 0.44
C GLY A 45 -6.11 13.21 -0.77
N THR A 46 -5.05 12.80 -1.46
CA THR A 46 -4.59 13.41 -2.71
C THR A 46 -5.04 12.59 -3.91
N LYS A 47 -4.86 13.16 -5.10
CA LYS A 47 -4.93 12.39 -6.34
C LYS A 47 -3.53 11.90 -6.70
N ILE A 48 -3.43 10.67 -7.19
CA ILE A 48 -2.16 10.03 -7.50
C ILE A 48 -2.14 9.45 -8.91
N ASP A 49 -0.96 9.42 -9.50
CA ASP A 49 -0.69 8.58 -10.66
C ASP A 49 0.01 7.29 -10.22
N ILE A 50 -0.22 6.22 -10.98
CA ILE A 50 0.34 4.89 -10.75
C ILE A 50 0.99 4.43 -12.03
N GLN A 51 2.32 4.35 -12.03
CA GLN A 51 3.08 3.96 -13.19
C GLN A 51 3.81 2.64 -12.92
N ILE A 52 3.77 1.76 -13.92
CA ILE A 52 4.33 0.41 -13.84
C ILE A 52 5.34 0.28 -14.96
N ASP A 53 6.52 -0.21 -14.59
CA ASP A 53 7.51 -0.69 -15.53
C ASP A 53 7.49 -2.23 -15.50
N ALA A 54 6.94 -2.80 -16.57
CA ALA A 54 6.79 -4.25 -16.72
C ALA A 54 8.13 -4.96 -16.95
N GLU A 55 9.14 -4.28 -17.49
CA GLU A 55 10.45 -4.86 -17.79
C GLU A 55 11.25 -5.04 -16.50
N THR A 56 11.32 -3.98 -15.69
CA THR A 56 12.08 -3.99 -14.42
C THR A 56 11.27 -4.51 -13.23
N LYS A 57 9.97 -4.77 -13.43
CA LYS A 57 9.01 -5.16 -12.38
C LYS A 57 8.95 -4.14 -11.24
N THR A 58 8.97 -2.86 -11.59
CA THR A 58 8.91 -1.75 -10.63
C THR A 58 7.64 -0.93 -10.78
N ILE A 59 7.23 -0.32 -9.67
CA ILE A 59 6.08 0.57 -9.61
C ILE A 59 6.49 1.88 -8.99
N ARG A 60 5.90 2.99 -9.46
CA ARG A 60 5.96 4.27 -8.78
C ARG A 60 4.60 4.92 -8.60
N LEU A 61 4.43 5.61 -7.47
CA LEU A 61 3.21 6.35 -7.13
C LEU A 61 3.56 7.76 -6.67
N GLY A 62 2.90 8.76 -7.22
CA GLY A 62 3.18 10.16 -6.95
C GLY A 62 1.93 11.01 -7.04
N LYS A 63 1.96 12.22 -6.47
CA LYS A 63 0.83 13.15 -6.56
C LYS A 63 0.63 13.59 -8.01
N PHE A 64 -0.60 13.54 -8.49
CA PHE A 64 -0.94 13.96 -9.85
C PHE A 64 -2.35 14.51 -9.91
N GLU A 65 -2.52 15.72 -10.43
CA GLU A 65 -3.79 16.46 -10.39
C GLU A 65 -4.93 15.76 -11.15
N ASN A 66 -4.60 15.05 -12.21
CA ASN A 66 -5.54 14.28 -13.02
C ASN A 66 -5.56 12.79 -12.66
N GLY A 67 -4.95 12.43 -11.53
CA GLY A 67 -4.82 11.06 -11.07
C GLY A 67 -6.06 10.52 -10.35
N VAL A 68 -5.93 9.29 -9.84
CA VAL A 68 -6.97 8.66 -9.02
C VAL A 68 -6.97 9.19 -7.60
N LYS A 69 -8.16 9.49 -7.07
CA LYS A 69 -8.31 9.97 -5.69
C LYS A 69 -8.08 8.84 -4.69
N VAL A 70 -7.18 9.07 -3.74
CA VAL A 70 -6.98 8.21 -2.57
C VAL A 70 -7.92 8.65 -1.44
N ASN A 71 -8.66 7.71 -0.87
CA ASN A 71 -9.49 7.97 0.31
C ASN A 71 -8.62 8.45 1.48
N SER A 72 -8.96 9.61 2.05
CA SER A 72 -8.17 10.22 3.13
C SER A 72 -8.12 9.36 4.40
N ARG A 73 -9.23 8.72 4.77
CA ARG A 73 -9.34 7.95 6.00
C ARG A 73 -8.75 6.55 5.89
N GLN A 74 -9.07 5.85 4.80
CA GLN A 74 -8.72 4.44 4.63
C GLN A 74 -7.45 4.26 3.80
N GLY A 75 -7.08 5.20 2.94
CA GLY A 75 -6.01 5.03 1.96
C GLY A 75 -6.40 4.17 0.76
N SER A 76 -7.69 3.87 0.58
CA SER A 76 -8.20 3.08 -0.52
C SER A 76 -8.30 3.89 -1.81
N PHE A 77 -8.02 3.25 -2.95
CA PHE A 77 -8.12 3.85 -4.28
C PHE A 77 -8.59 2.81 -5.30
N SER A 78 -9.11 3.25 -6.43
CA SER A 78 -9.40 2.40 -7.59
C SER A 78 -8.18 2.32 -8.51
N CYS A 79 -8.01 1.20 -9.20
CA CYS A 79 -6.99 1.08 -10.25
C CYS A 79 -7.55 0.31 -11.44
N SER A 80 -6.90 0.43 -12.59
CA SER A 80 -7.28 -0.34 -13.76
C SER A 80 -7.01 -1.84 -13.55
N VAL A 81 -7.75 -2.68 -14.26
CA VAL A 81 -7.53 -4.14 -14.24
C VAL A 81 -6.13 -4.47 -14.76
N SER A 82 -5.59 -3.71 -15.72
CA SER A 82 -4.23 -3.88 -16.24
C SER A 82 -3.16 -3.70 -15.17
N VAL A 83 -3.30 -2.68 -14.31
CA VAL A 83 -2.42 -2.47 -13.15
C VAL A 83 -2.45 -3.68 -12.21
N PHE A 84 -3.64 -4.18 -11.90
CA PHE A 84 -3.79 -5.36 -11.05
C PHE A 84 -3.19 -6.62 -11.69
N ASN A 85 -3.38 -6.83 -12.99
CA ASN A 85 -2.87 -8.01 -13.68
C ASN A 85 -1.33 -8.00 -13.79
N ALA A 86 -0.71 -6.82 -13.91
CA ALA A 86 0.74 -6.69 -13.96
C ALA A 86 1.39 -6.93 -12.60
N VAL A 87 0.80 -6.39 -11.53
CA VAL A 87 1.38 -6.43 -10.18
C VAL A 87 0.94 -7.65 -9.37
N GLY A 88 -0.30 -8.11 -9.58
CA GLY A 88 -0.92 -9.17 -8.82
C GLY A 88 -1.40 -8.75 -7.43
N LYS A 89 -1.85 -9.74 -6.65
CA LYS A 89 -2.37 -9.55 -5.29
C LYS A 89 -1.24 -9.61 -4.27
N ILE A 90 -0.39 -8.59 -4.27
CA ILE A 90 0.76 -8.51 -3.35
C ILE A 90 0.77 -7.18 -2.58
N ARG A 91 1.56 -7.18 -1.51
CA ARG A 91 1.96 -5.98 -0.78
C ARG A 91 3.35 -5.58 -1.24
N ILE A 92 3.52 -4.33 -1.64
CA ILE A 92 4.78 -3.76 -2.11
C ILE A 92 5.25 -2.72 -1.12
N SER A 93 6.44 -2.93 -0.57
CA SER A 93 7.12 -1.91 0.22
C SER A 93 7.50 -0.71 -0.64
N LEU A 94 7.28 0.49 -0.13
CA LEU A 94 7.53 1.75 -0.82
C LEU A 94 8.71 2.50 -0.20
N THR A 95 9.59 2.99 -1.06
CA THR A 95 10.73 3.84 -0.72
C THR A 95 10.52 5.23 -1.31
N ASP A 96 10.85 6.27 -0.54
CA ASP A 96 10.76 7.65 -1.01
C ASP A 96 11.91 7.91 -1.99
N GLY A 97 11.60 8.37 -3.21
CA GLY A 97 12.61 8.77 -4.18
C GLY A 97 13.18 10.17 -3.95
N GLY A 98 12.53 10.99 -3.10
CA GLY A 98 12.89 12.40 -2.89
C GLY A 98 12.47 13.35 -4.01
N ASP A 99 11.87 12.82 -5.08
CA ASP A 99 11.37 13.51 -6.27
C ASP A 99 9.84 13.68 -6.27
N GLY A 100 9.19 13.40 -5.13
CA GLY A 100 7.74 13.35 -5.00
C GLY A 100 7.11 12.03 -5.45
N TRP A 101 7.92 11.04 -5.82
CA TRP A 101 7.49 9.69 -6.16
C TRP A 101 7.93 8.67 -5.11
N TRP A 102 7.04 7.73 -4.86
CA TRP A 102 7.28 6.54 -4.07
C TRP A 102 7.54 5.37 -5.00
N TYR A 103 8.60 4.61 -4.74
CA TYR A 103 9.05 3.51 -5.59
C TYR A 103 8.92 2.17 -4.87
N GLY A 104 8.55 1.13 -5.58
CA GLY A 104 8.48 -0.23 -5.06
C GLY A 104 8.78 -1.28 -6.12
N SER A 105 9.14 -2.48 -5.69
CA SER A 105 9.37 -3.63 -6.57
C SER A 105 8.32 -4.71 -6.33
N TYR A 106 7.84 -5.31 -7.42
CA TYR A 106 6.97 -6.48 -7.40
C TYR A 106 7.63 -7.70 -8.06
N ALA A 107 8.95 -7.66 -8.23
CA ALA A 107 9.71 -8.85 -8.59
C ALA A 107 9.53 -9.96 -7.53
N GLU A 108 9.57 -11.22 -7.96
CA GLU A 108 9.52 -12.36 -7.05
C GLU A 108 10.65 -12.26 -6.01
N GLY A 109 10.31 -12.41 -4.72
CA GLY A 109 11.27 -12.31 -3.62
C GLY A 109 11.56 -10.90 -3.09
N ALA A 110 11.07 -9.83 -3.73
CA ALA A 110 11.32 -8.44 -3.29
C ALA A 110 10.54 -8.01 -2.04
N ASN A 111 9.55 -8.80 -1.59
CA ASN A 111 8.63 -8.47 -0.50
C ASN A 111 8.55 -9.55 0.60
N GLN A 112 9.65 -10.29 0.84
CA GLN A 112 9.76 -11.23 1.99
C GLN A 112 10.03 -10.49 3.30
#